data_AF-A0AAC9K1R1-F1
#
_entry.id   AF-A0AAC9K1R1-F1
#
_cell.length_a   1.000
_cell.length_b   1.000
_cell.length_c   1.000
_cell.angle_alpha   90.00
_cell.angle_beta   90.00
_cell.angle_gamma   90.00
#
_symmetry.space_group_name_H-M   'P 1'
#
loop_
_entity.id
_entity.type
_entity.pdbx_description
1 polymer ?
#
loop_
_entity_poly.entity_id
_entity_poly.type
_entity_poly.pdbx_seq_one_letter_code
_entity_poly.pdbx_strand_id
1 'polypeptide(L)'
;MTPEIRRARTAFWWVGVIVPAALIVLAAVIVLAWLPDIPDPAAIHWGLDGADGFAPRWTPLVMLIGLGGGIVAMFAIIVLVSHRLPPRGSGGPLPQSQWSTTARLLGAAGLAMAGLMSMLAITTTGSQRGLSDANEAPDITLWVPVIVAIAAGLGVIGWFAQPKVPVASVASADPAAPLPLADHERAVWMKTVNVARSGQVVLGISVFFTVAVSVLLLARGIAAGWIVAGITVVLVIVVATGLSFRVRASTAGLRVRSVAGWPRLEIAAADIASARAVQVDPFAEFGGWGYRIGTDGRRGFVLRTGEALEITRTDGRVFVVTVDDASTAASVLASAASR
;
A
#
# COMPACT_ATOMS: atom_id res chain seq x y z
N MET A 1 5.24 -24.15 3.92
CA MET A 1 5.80 -22.86 4.38
C MET A 1 7.25 -23.10 4.76
N THR A 2 8.20 -22.39 4.15
CA THR A 2 9.64 -22.58 4.43
C THR A 2 10.01 -21.98 5.80
N PRO A 3 11.15 -22.39 6.40
CA PRO A 3 11.65 -21.80 7.65
C PRO A 3 11.84 -20.28 7.58
N GLU A 4 12.27 -19.76 6.42
CA GLU A 4 12.48 -18.33 6.19
C GLU A 4 11.18 -17.53 6.27
N ILE A 5 10.11 -18.03 5.63
CA ILE A 5 8.80 -17.37 5.68
C ILE A 5 8.23 -17.39 7.10
N ARG A 6 8.44 -18.48 7.84
CA ARG A 6 8.05 -18.55 9.26
C ARG A 6 8.78 -17.48 10.07
N ARG A 7 10.10 -17.35 9.90
CA ARG A 7 10.91 -16.31 10.56
C ARG A 7 10.44 -14.91 10.20
N ALA A 8 10.14 -14.64 8.93
CA ALA A 8 9.66 -13.35 8.46
C ALA A 8 8.28 -12.99 9.05
N ARG A 9 7.36 -13.96 9.11
CA ARG A 9 6.06 -13.79 9.78
C ARG A 9 6.22 -13.49 11.27
N THR A 10 7.08 -14.23 11.96
CA THR A 10 7.35 -13.99 13.38
C THR A 10 7.96 -12.61 13.61
N ALA A 11 8.93 -12.21 12.78
CA ALA A 11 9.54 -10.88 12.85
C ALA A 11 8.50 -9.77 12.63
N PHE A 12 7.57 -9.94 11.68
CA PHE A 12 6.47 -8.99 11.47
C PHE A 12 5.54 -8.89 12.67
N TRP A 13 5.18 -10.01 13.32
CA TRP A 13 4.34 -9.94 14.51
C TRP A 13 5.02 -9.15 15.64
N TRP A 14 6.32 -9.32 15.83
CA TRP A 14 7.06 -8.52 16.81
C TRP A 14 7.15 -7.05 16.41
N VAL A 15 7.65 -6.76 15.21
CA VAL A 15 7.98 -5.41 14.74
C VAL A 15 6.74 -4.61 14.38
N GLY A 16 5.77 -5.24 13.73
CA GLY A 16 4.57 -4.58 13.18
C GLY A 16 3.35 -4.63 14.09
N VAL A 17 3.36 -5.42 15.16
CA VAL A 17 2.18 -5.55 16.05
C VAL A 17 2.53 -5.47 17.53
N ILE A 18 3.33 -6.39 18.06
CA ILE A 18 3.56 -6.53 19.51
C ILE A 18 4.30 -5.32 20.08
N VAL A 19 5.46 -4.96 19.50
CA VAL A 19 6.24 -3.80 19.95
C VAL A 19 5.46 -2.49 19.74
N PRO A 20 4.85 -2.23 18.57
CA PRO A 20 3.99 -1.05 18.38
C PRO A 20 2.84 -0.96 19.40
N ALA A 21 2.14 -2.06 19.65
CA ALA A 21 1.07 -2.10 20.64
C ALA A 21 1.59 -1.84 22.06
N ALA A 22 2.74 -2.41 22.43
CA ALA A 22 3.36 -2.15 23.71
C ALA A 22 3.75 -0.67 23.89
N LEU A 23 4.28 -0.02 22.84
CA LEU A 23 4.57 1.43 22.87
C LEU A 23 3.30 2.25 23.11
N ILE A 24 2.23 1.96 22.37
CA ILE A 24 0.94 2.65 22.52
C ILE A 24 0.37 2.45 23.92
N VAL A 25 0.40 1.22 24.45
CA VAL A 25 -0.10 0.91 25.80
C VAL A 25 0.73 1.64 26.86
N LEU A 26 2.06 1.61 26.76
CA LEU A 26 2.93 2.28 27.72
C LEU A 26 2.71 3.81 27.70
N ALA A 27 2.63 4.41 26.50
CA ALA A 27 2.33 5.82 26.36
C ALA A 27 0.93 6.17 26.88
N ALA A 28 -0.07 5.31 26.66
CA ALA A 28 -1.41 5.49 27.18
C ALA A 28 -1.43 5.45 28.72
N VAL A 29 -0.67 4.57 29.36
CA VAL A 29 -0.51 4.54 30.81
C VAL A 29 0.12 5.84 31.33
N ILE A 30 1.16 6.35 30.67
CA ILE A 30 1.81 7.62 31.04
C ILE A 30 0.82 8.79 30.91
N VAL A 31 0.14 8.91 29.76
CA VAL A 31 -0.85 9.96 29.50
C VAL A 31 -1.98 9.89 30.54
N LEU A 32 -2.52 8.69 30.80
CA LEU A 32 -3.57 8.47 31.79
C LEU A 32 -3.14 8.90 33.19
N ALA A 33 -1.90 8.60 33.59
CA ALA A 33 -1.34 9.00 34.89
C ALA A 33 -1.17 10.52 35.01
N TRP A 34 -0.97 11.23 33.89
CA TRP A 34 -0.79 12.68 33.86
C TRP A 34 -2.10 13.46 33.64
N LEU A 35 -3.21 12.81 33.28
CA LEU A 35 -4.51 13.47 33.07
C LEU A 35 -4.99 14.35 34.24
N PRO A 36 -4.80 13.97 35.53
CA PRO A 36 -5.20 14.82 36.64
C PRO A 36 -4.39 16.12 36.74
N ASP A 37 -3.17 16.13 36.21
CA ASP A 37 -2.20 17.23 36.33
C ASP A 37 -2.32 18.26 35.19
N ILE A 38 -3.22 18.07 34.22
CA ILE A 38 -3.38 18.97 33.07
C ILE A 38 -4.74 19.69 33.08
N PRO A 39 -4.84 20.89 32.49
CA PRO A 39 -6.09 21.65 32.42
C PRO A 39 -7.19 20.92 31.63
N ASP A 40 -8.45 21.24 31.93
CA ASP A 40 -9.63 20.74 31.21
C ASP A 40 -10.52 21.94 30.81
N PRO A 41 -10.55 22.34 29.52
CA PRO A 41 -9.97 21.68 28.36
C PRO A 41 -8.44 21.79 28.29
N ALA A 42 -7.80 20.88 27.53
CA ALA A 42 -6.37 20.88 27.23
C ALA A 42 -6.10 21.37 25.81
N ALA A 43 -4.92 21.94 25.57
CA ALA A 43 -4.44 22.28 24.25
C ALA A 43 -4.13 21.01 23.44
N ILE A 44 -4.61 20.98 22.20
CA ILE A 44 -4.41 19.90 21.24
C ILE A 44 -3.90 20.39 19.88
N HIS A 45 -3.81 21.72 19.70
CA HIS A 45 -3.29 22.35 18.49
C HIS A 45 -2.54 23.62 18.87
N TRP A 46 -1.47 23.89 18.11
CA TRP A 46 -0.61 25.06 18.27
C TRP A 46 -0.50 25.76 16.92
N GLY A 47 -0.86 27.04 16.90
CA GLY A 47 -0.68 27.95 15.78
C GLY A 47 0.63 28.74 15.91
N LEU A 48 0.78 29.77 15.08
CA LEU A 48 1.96 30.64 15.10
C LEU A 48 2.06 31.50 16.38
N ASP A 49 0.92 31.78 17.01
CA ASP A 49 0.81 32.66 18.18
C ASP A 49 0.62 31.88 19.50
N GLY A 50 0.79 30.55 19.49
CA GLY A 50 0.63 29.68 20.65
C GLY A 50 -0.52 28.66 20.51
N ALA A 51 -1.00 28.13 21.63
CA ALA A 51 -2.11 27.18 21.65
C ALA A 51 -3.41 27.85 21.15
N ASP A 52 -4.01 27.30 20.09
CA ASP A 52 -5.18 27.87 19.41
C ASP A 52 -6.30 26.84 19.18
N GLY A 53 -6.12 25.60 19.65
CA GLY A 53 -7.14 24.56 19.61
C GLY A 53 -7.18 23.74 20.89
N PHE A 54 -8.38 23.61 21.45
CA PHE A 54 -8.61 23.00 22.77
C PHE A 54 -9.67 21.91 22.68
N ALA A 55 -9.51 20.87 23.50
CA ALA A 55 -10.45 19.78 23.60
C ALA A 55 -10.43 19.19 25.03
N PRO A 56 -11.40 18.34 25.41
CA PRO A 56 -11.38 17.69 26.71
C PRO A 56 -10.04 16.99 26.95
N ARG A 57 -9.52 17.05 28.17
CA ARG A 57 -8.17 16.56 28.52
C ARG A 57 -7.88 15.10 28.17
N TRP A 58 -8.92 14.28 28.01
CA TRP A 58 -8.80 12.87 27.57
C TRP A 58 -8.55 12.70 26.06
N THR A 59 -8.65 13.76 25.28
CA THR A 59 -8.54 13.73 23.80
C THR A 59 -7.21 13.14 23.30
N PRO A 60 -6.03 13.50 23.86
CA PRO A 60 -4.75 12.88 23.47
C PRO A 60 -4.73 11.36 23.65
N LEU A 61 -5.39 10.84 24.69
CA LEU A 61 -5.50 9.40 24.94
C LEU A 61 -6.34 8.71 23.85
N VAL A 62 -7.47 9.31 23.48
CA VAL A 62 -8.34 8.79 22.41
C VAL A 62 -7.66 8.85 21.05
N MET A 63 -6.91 9.91 20.75
CA MET A 63 -6.11 10.00 19.52
C MET A 63 -5.00 8.94 19.48
N LEU A 64 -4.27 8.77 20.59
CA LEU A 64 -3.22 7.74 20.69
C LEU A 64 -3.76 6.33 20.46
N ILE A 65 -4.82 5.94 21.18
CA ILE A 65 -5.39 4.59 21.08
C ILE A 65 -6.15 4.42 19.77
N GLY A 66 -7.02 5.37 19.42
CA GLY A 66 -7.88 5.29 18.26
C GLY A 66 -7.12 5.41 16.95
N LEU A 67 -6.36 6.49 16.76
CA LEU A 67 -5.60 6.73 15.53
C LEU A 67 -4.31 5.89 15.52
N GLY A 68 -3.50 5.95 16.57
CA GLY A 68 -2.25 5.19 16.64
C GLY A 68 -2.48 3.68 16.63
N GLY A 69 -3.35 3.18 17.51
CA GLY A 69 -3.72 1.76 17.54
C GLY A 69 -4.48 1.32 16.29
N GLY A 70 -5.38 2.16 15.78
CA GLY A 70 -6.12 1.90 14.55
C GLY A 70 -5.23 1.74 13.32
N ILE A 71 -4.20 2.59 13.15
CA ILE A 71 -3.26 2.47 12.03
C ILE A 71 -2.42 1.19 12.13
N VAL A 72 -1.91 0.85 13.32
CA VAL A 72 -1.17 -0.40 13.56
C VAL A 72 -2.03 -1.62 13.22
N ALA A 73 -3.27 -1.64 13.72
CA ALA A 73 -4.22 -2.70 13.44
C ALA A 73 -4.56 -2.79 11.95
N MET A 74 -4.76 -1.65 11.28
CA MET A 74 -5.02 -1.58 9.85
C MET A 74 -3.87 -2.20 9.04
N PHE A 75 -2.62 -1.85 9.33
CA PHE A 75 -1.46 -2.44 8.65
C PHE A 75 -1.35 -3.95 8.90
N ALA A 76 -1.58 -4.40 10.13
CA ALA A 76 -1.61 -5.82 10.48
C ALA A 76 -2.70 -6.58 9.69
N ILE A 77 -3.91 -6.02 9.60
CA ILE A 77 -5.03 -6.60 8.84
C ILE A 77 -4.70 -6.67 7.36
N ILE A 78 -4.12 -5.62 6.77
CA ILE A 78 -3.71 -5.61 5.36
C ILE A 78 -2.73 -6.76 5.09
N VAL A 79 -1.71 -6.94 5.94
CA VAL A 79 -0.75 -8.05 5.79
C VAL A 79 -1.42 -9.40 5.96
N LEU A 80 -2.31 -9.56 6.95
CA LEU A 80 -3.03 -10.81 7.19
C LEU A 80 -3.97 -11.18 6.04
N VAL A 81 -4.67 -10.20 5.45
CA VAL A 81 -5.59 -10.42 4.32
C VAL A 81 -4.82 -10.70 3.04
N SER A 82 -3.72 -9.99 2.79
CA SER A 82 -2.90 -10.15 1.58
C SER A 82 -2.08 -11.44 1.56
N HIS A 83 -1.74 -12.01 2.73
CA HIS A 83 -0.90 -13.21 2.86
C HIS A 83 -1.65 -14.40 3.48
N ARG A 84 -2.98 -14.48 3.27
CA ARG A 84 -3.77 -15.62 3.74
C ARG A 84 -3.24 -16.89 3.09
N LEU A 85 -3.05 -17.92 3.93
CA LEU A 85 -2.75 -19.26 3.42
C LEU A 85 -3.97 -19.77 2.64
N PRO A 86 -3.78 -20.39 1.46
CA PRO A 86 -4.88 -21.05 0.76
C PRO A 86 -5.61 -22.04 1.70
N PRO A 87 -6.93 -22.19 1.60
CA PRO A 87 -7.67 -23.22 2.33
C PRO A 87 -7.05 -24.60 2.06
N ARG A 88 -6.87 -25.39 3.12
CA ARG A 88 -6.47 -26.80 2.98
C ARG A 88 -7.57 -27.53 2.22
N GLY A 89 -7.35 -27.89 0.95
CA GLY A 89 -8.30 -28.71 0.18
C GLY A 89 -8.41 -28.44 -1.33
N SER A 90 -7.79 -27.40 -1.89
CA SER A 90 -7.79 -27.21 -3.35
C SER A 90 -6.70 -28.06 -4.00
N GLY A 91 -7.07 -29.14 -4.70
CA GLY A 91 -6.19 -30.13 -5.34
C GLY A 91 -5.34 -29.63 -6.53
N GLY A 92 -4.89 -28.38 -6.52
CA GLY A 92 -3.90 -27.84 -7.45
C GLY A 92 -2.51 -27.74 -6.80
N PRO A 93 -1.44 -27.44 -7.57
CA PRO A 93 -0.12 -27.15 -7.02
C PRO A 93 -0.25 -26.08 -5.93
N LEU A 94 0.18 -26.40 -4.70
CA LEU A 94 0.08 -25.49 -3.55
C LEU A 94 0.73 -24.15 -3.92
N PRO A 95 0.00 -23.02 -3.91
CA PRO A 95 0.62 -21.71 -3.99
C PRO A 95 1.64 -21.62 -2.85
N GLN A 96 2.93 -21.53 -3.17
CA GLN A 96 3.94 -21.36 -2.14
C GLN A 96 3.60 -20.06 -1.41
N SER A 97 3.50 -20.12 -0.08
CA SER A 97 3.25 -18.93 0.74
C SER A 97 4.39 -17.94 0.48
N GLN A 98 4.16 -16.86 -0.25
CA GLN A 98 5.19 -15.84 -0.47
C GLN A 98 5.14 -14.83 0.67
N TRP A 99 6.27 -14.19 1.00
CA TRP A 99 6.33 -13.12 1.99
C TRP A 99 6.89 -11.87 1.30
N SER A 100 6.16 -10.76 1.37
CA SER A 100 6.45 -9.61 0.53
C SER A 100 7.29 -8.53 1.22
N THR A 101 8.04 -7.79 0.41
CA THR A 101 8.70 -6.56 0.85
C THR A 101 7.69 -5.53 1.38
N THR A 102 6.46 -5.55 0.90
CA THR A 102 5.39 -4.68 1.40
C THR A 102 4.95 -5.05 2.80
N ALA A 103 4.88 -6.34 3.15
CA ALA A 103 4.63 -6.75 4.53
C ALA A 103 5.71 -6.21 5.47
N ARG A 104 6.97 -6.28 5.03
CA ARG A 104 8.12 -5.70 5.76
C ARG A 104 8.01 -4.19 5.92
N LEU A 105 7.67 -3.47 4.84
CA LEU A 105 7.44 -2.02 4.86
C LEU A 105 6.31 -1.64 5.82
N LEU A 106 5.18 -2.35 5.76
CA LEU A 106 4.02 -2.10 6.61
C LEU A 106 4.33 -2.35 8.09
N GLY A 107 5.12 -3.38 8.41
CA GLY A 107 5.59 -3.62 9.78
C GLY A 107 6.48 -2.48 10.29
N ALA A 108 7.43 -2.03 9.46
CA ALA A 108 8.32 -0.91 9.80
C ALA A 108 7.56 0.42 9.96
N ALA A 109 6.61 0.70 9.06
CA ALA A 109 5.75 1.87 9.11
C ALA A 109 4.83 1.85 10.34
N GLY A 110 4.32 0.67 10.72
CA GLY A 110 3.53 0.49 11.95
C GLY A 110 4.33 0.84 13.19
N LEU A 111 5.60 0.41 13.29
CA LEU A 111 6.49 0.77 14.39
C LEU A 111 6.81 2.27 14.43
N ALA A 112 7.13 2.87 13.28
CA ALA A 112 7.37 4.30 13.16
C ALA A 112 6.14 5.12 13.60
N MET A 113 4.95 4.73 13.14
CA MET A 113 3.70 5.42 13.46
C MET A 113 3.32 5.29 14.93
N ALA A 114 3.47 4.09 15.52
CA ALA A 114 3.25 3.91 16.95
C ALA A 114 4.19 4.76 17.80
N GLY A 115 5.47 4.83 17.43
CA GLY A 115 6.44 5.72 18.08
C GLY A 115 6.08 7.20 17.94
N LEU A 116 5.72 7.64 16.72
CA LEU A 116 5.28 9.00 16.43
C LEU A 116 4.09 9.39 17.32
N MET A 117 3.03 8.58 17.31
CA MET A 117 1.80 8.85 18.07
C MET A 117 2.04 8.81 19.58
N SER A 118 2.86 7.86 20.05
CA SER A 118 3.23 7.75 21.47
C SER A 118 3.99 8.98 21.95
N MET A 119 5.01 9.40 21.21
CA MET A 119 5.80 10.58 21.56
C MET A 119 5.00 11.87 21.46
N LEU A 120 4.16 12.02 20.42
CA LEU A 120 3.28 13.17 20.30
C LEU A 120 2.32 13.28 21.49
N ALA A 121 1.65 12.19 21.86
CA ALA A 121 0.73 12.17 23.00
C ALA A 121 1.46 12.49 24.33
N ILE A 122 2.62 11.87 24.57
CA ILE A 122 3.43 12.14 25.78
C ILE A 122 3.89 13.60 25.82
N THR A 123 4.42 14.14 24.72
CA THR A 123 4.91 15.52 24.68
C THR A 123 3.78 16.53 24.86
N THR A 124 2.66 16.36 24.14
CA THR A 124 1.48 17.21 24.25
C THR A 124 0.88 17.20 25.65
N THR A 125 0.77 16.04 26.29
CA THR A 125 0.26 15.96 27.67
C THR A 125 1.28 16.47 28.68
N GLY A 126 2.55 16.10 28.52
CA GLY A 126 3.63 16.43 29.45
C GLY A 126 3.93 17.92 29.54
N SER A 127 3.85 18.66 28.42
CA SER A 127 4.10 20.11 28.40
C SER A 127 3.06 20.94 29.17
N GLN A 128 1.88 20.38 29.43
CA GLN A 128 0.77 21.07 30.07
C GLN A 128 0.61 20.76 31.56
N ARG A 129 1.48 19.92 32.12
CA ARG A 129 1.38 19.48 33.52
C ARG A 129 1.64 20.63 34.48
N GLY A 130 0.79 20.73 35.50
CA GLY A 130 0.85 21.77 36.53
C GLY A 130 0.28 23.12 36.08
N LEU A 131 -0.23 23.23 34.85
CA LEU A 131 -0.89 24.43 34.38
C LEU A 131 -2.36 24.43 34.83
N SER A 132 -2.86 25.61 35.20
CA SER A 132 -4.29 25.82 35.48
C SER A 132 -5.08 26.19 34.23
N ASP A 133 -4.43 26.74 33.22
CA ASP A 133 -5.04 27.18 31.96
C ASP A 133 -4.29 26.61 30.76
N ALA A 134 -5.00 26.05 29.79
CA ALA A 134 -4.42 25.52 28.56
C ALA A 134 -3.89 26.60 27.62
N ASN A 135 -4.32 27.86 27.76
CA ASN A 135 -3.77 28.97 27.00
C ASN A 135 -2.30 29.25 27.34
N GLU A 136 -1.85 28.80 28.52
CA GLU A 136 -0.46 28.90 28.97
C GLU A 136 0.41 27.73 28.48
N ALA A 137 -0.16 26.80 27.71
CA ALA A 137 0.55 25.64 27.20
C ALA A 137 1.78 26.06 26.37
N PRO A 138 3.00 25.63 26.75
CA PRO A 138 4.21 25.93 26.00
C PRO A 138 4.13 25.43 24.56
N ASP A 139 4.82 26.14 23.67
CA ASP A 139 5.00 25.69 22.29
C ASP A 139 5.79 24.37 22.25
N ILE A 140 5.23 23.40 21.53
CA ILE A 140 5.84 22.09 21.31
C ILE A 140 6.58 21.98 19.97
N THR A 141 6.63 23.04 19.17
CA THR A 141 7.22 23.05 17.82
C THR A 141 8.67 22.55 17.82
N LEU A 142 9.46 22.90 18.83
CA LEU A 142 10.85 22.42 18.97
C LEU A 142 10.96 20.90 19.20
N TRP A 143 9.91 20.25 19.70
CA TRP A 143 9.86 18.80 19.85
C TRP A 143 9.50 18.07 18.56
N VAL A 144 8.85 18.73 17.59
CA VAL A 144 8.40 18.10 16.35
C VAL A 144 9.57 17.44 15.58
N PRO A 145 10.73 18.09 15.37
CA PRO A 145 11.87 17.44 14.72
C PRO A 145 12.38 16.21 15.47
N VAL A 146 12.38 16.25 16.81
CA VAL A 146 12.81 15.13 17.66
C VAL A 146 11.85 13.95 17.54
N ILE A 147 10.55 14.22 17.60
CA ILE A 147 9.47 13.24 17.45
C ILE A 147 9.56 12.57 16.06
N VAL A 148 9.74 13.35 15.01
CA VAL A 148 9.92 12.85 13.63
C VAL A 148 11.21 12.04 13.50
N ALA A 149 12.31 12.49 14.08
CA ALA A 149 13.58 11.77 14.05
C ALA A 149 13.50 10.41 14.75
N ILE A 150 12.84 10.34 15.92
CA ILE A 150 12.59 9.08 16.63
C ILE A 150 11.72 8.15 15.80
N ALA A 151 10.62 8.66 15.23
CA ALA A 151 9.73 7.88 14.38
C ALA A 151 10.46 7.33 13.14
N ALA A 152 11.29 8.16 12.49
CA ALA A 152 12.12 7.76 11.36
C ALA A 152 13.14 6.68 11.78
N GLY A 153 13.82 6.86 12.91
CA GLY A 153 14.75 5.88 13.48
C GLY A 153 14.08 4.54 13.76
N LEU A 154 12.89 4.55 14.37
CA LEU A 154 12.07 3.36 14.60
C LEU A 154 11.65 2.68 13.30
N GLY A 155 11.31 3.44 12.26
CA GLY A 155 11.03 2.91 10.93
C GLY A 155 12.23 2.22 10.30
N VAL A 156 13.41 2.85 10.39
CA VAL A 156 14.67 2.26 9.90
C VAL A 156 15.01 0.98 10.67
N ILE A 157 14.94 1.01 12.01
CA ILE A 157 15.16 -0.17 12.85
C ILE A 157 14.17 -1.27 12.51
N GLY A 158 12.87 -0.95 12.41
CA GLY A 158 11.82 -1.90 12.06
C GLY A 158 12.02 -2.52 10.68
N TRP A 159 12.52 -1.75 9.72
CA TRP A 159 12.89 -2.28 8.41
C TRP A 159 14.01 -3.32 8.54
N PHE A 160 15.14 -2.96 9.16
CA PHE A 160 16.30 -3.85 9.25
C PHE A 160 16.14 -5.03 10.22
N ALA A 161 15.26 -4.92 11.22
CA ALA A 161 14.93 -6.01 12.14
C ALA A 161 14.15 -7.17 11.49
N GLN A 162 13.56 -6.93 10.31
CA GLN A 162 12.80 -7.93 9.57
C GLN A 162 13.63 -8.54 8.43
N PRO A 163 13.61 -9.88 8.24
CA PRO A 163 14.38 -10.53 7.21
C PRO A 163 13.84 -10.21 5.81
N LYS A 164 14.75 -10.19 4.82
CA LYS A 164 14.40 -10.21 3.40
C LYS A 164 14.05 -11.65 3.01
N VAL A 165 12.92 -11.86 2.35
CA VAL A 165 12.55 -13.15 1.77
C VAL A 165 12.55 -12.98 0.25
N PRO A 166 13.38 -13.73 -0.49
CA PRO A 166 13.32 -13.73 -1.94
C PRO A 166 11.95 -14.24 -2.40
N VAL A 167 11.29 -13.49 -3.27
CA VAL A 167 10.11 -13.99 -3.94
C VAL A 167 10.59 -14.89 -5.07
N ALA A 168 10.44 -16.21 -4.91
CA ALA A 168 10.66 -17.13 -6.01
C ALA A 168 9.56 -16.89 -7.05
N SER A 169 9.90 -16.25 -8.17
CA SER A 169 9.03 -16.30 -9.33
C SER A 169 8.95 -17.75 -9.77
N VAL A 170 7.75 -18.28 -9.90
CA VAL A 170 7.53 -19.59 -10.53
C VAL A 170 7.77 -19.38 -12.02
N ALA A 171 9.04 -19.27 -12.41
CA ALA A 171 9.47 -19.29 -13.79
C ALA A 171 9.28 -20.72 -14.31
N SER A 172 8.05 -21.05 -14.69
CA SER A 172 7.68 -22.40 -15.13
C SER A 172 7.11 -22.44 -16.54
N ALA A 173 7.23 -21.37 -17.31
CA ALA A 173 6.90 -21.37 -18.72
C ALA A 173 8.12 -20.95 -19.53
N ASP A 174 8.55 -21.83 -20.43
CA ASP A 174 9.38 -21.46 -21.58
C ASP A 174 8.71 -20.31 -22.34
N PRO A 175 9.49 -19.49 -23.08
CA PRO A 175 8.92 -18.51 -24.00
C PRO A 175 7.79 -19.13 -24.83
N ALA A 176 6.68 -18.42 -24.97
CA ALA A 176 5.53 -18.93 -25.70
C ALA A 176 5.91 -19.19 -27.16
N ALA A 177 5.50 -20.35 -27.69
CA ALA A 177 5.67 -20.65 -29.09
C ALA A 177 4.86 -19.64 -29.95
N PRO A 178 5.42 -19.14 -31.06
CA PRO A 178 4.68 -18.33 -32.01
C PRO A 178 3.42 -19.06 -32.50
N LEU A 179 2.30 -18.34 -32.56
CA LEU A 179 1.13 -18.80 -33.30
C LEU A 179 1.49 -19.03 -34.78
N PRO A 180 1.12 -20.19 -35.35
CA PRO A 180 1.29 -20.45 -36.77
C PRO A 180 0.32 -19.58 -37.55
N LEU A 181 0.82 -18.49 -38.13
CA LEU A 181 0.05 -17.56 -38.95
C LEU A 181 0.61 -17.58 -40.36
N ALA A 182 -0.24 -17.66 -41.37
CA ALA A 182 0.18 -17.43 -42.74
C ALA A 182 0.64 -15.98 -42.94
N ASP A 183 1.39 -15.71 -44.01
CA ASP A 183 1.98 -14.38 -44.28
C ASP A 183 0.93 -13.24 -44.29
N HIS A 184 -0.27 -13.55 -44.80
CA HIS A 184 -1.39 -12.62 -44.92
C HIS A 184 -2.31 -12.59 -43.68
N GLU A 185 -2.13 -13.52 -42.74
CA GLU A 185 -2.93 -13.58 -41.51
C GLU A 185 -2.39 -12.63 -40.45
N ARG A 186 -3.33 -11.96 -39.75
CA ARG A 186 -3.02 -11.06 -38.64
C ARG A 186 -3.84 -11.46 -37.43
N ALA A 187 -3.17 -11.89 -36.37
CA ALA A 187 -3.82 -12.16 -35.10
C ALA A 187 -3.94 -10.89 -34.25
N VAL A 188 -5.09 -10.75 -33.60
CA VAL A 188 -5.34 -9.72 -32.59
C VAL A 188 -6.01 -10.39 -31.41
N TRP A 189 -5.42 -10.19 -30.24
CA TRP A 189 -6.00 -10.64 -28.98
C TRP A 189 -6.30 -9.42 -28.10
N MET A 190 -7.43 -9.46 -27.38
CA MET A 190 -7.85 -8.36 -26.53
C MET A 190 -8.70 -8.86 -25.36
N LYS A 191 -8.39 -8.35 -24.17
CA LYS A 191 -9.24 -8.53 -22.98
C LYS A 191 -9.31 -7.26 -22.13
N THR A 192 -10.35 -7.18 -21.31
CA THR A 192 -10.47 -6.15 -20.26
C THR A 192 -10.23 -6.82 -18.92
N VAL A 193 -9.42 -6.18 -18.08
CA VAL A 193 -9.06 -6.64 -16.76
C VAL A 193 -9.45 -5.57 -15.76
N ASN A 194 -10.06 -6.02 -14.65
CA ASN A 194 -10.46 -5.16 -13.56
C ASN A 194 -9.60 -5.44 -12.34
N VAL A 195 -9.44 -4.43 -11.49
CA VAL A 195 -8.92 -4.62 -10.13
C VAL A 195 -9.76 -5.67 -9.41
N ALA A 196 -9.11 -6.52 -8.62
CA ALA A 196 -9.78 -7.56 -7.82
C ALA A 196 -10.94 -6.96 -7.00
N ARG A 197 -12.05 -7.70 -6.87
CA ARG A 197 -13.26 -7.22 -6.16
C ARG A 197 -12.97 -6.71 -4.75
N SER A 198 -12.09 -7.38 -4.01
CA SER A 198 -11.64 -6.91 -2.69
C SER A 198 -10.93 -5.55 -2.76
N GLY A 199 -10.07 -5.34 -3.76
CA GLY A 199 -9.44 -4.05 -4.01
C GLY A 199 -10.44 -2.96 -4.40
N GLN A 200 -11.43 -3.28 -5.23
CA GLN A 200 -12.50 -2.34 -5.57
C GLN A 200 -13.30 -1.91 -4.34
N VAL A 201 -13.63 -2.85 -3.45
CA VAL A 201 -14.34 -2.55 -2.19
C VAL A 201 -13.47 -1.68 -1.28
N VAL A 202 -12.19 -2.01 -1.08
CA VAL A 202 -11.27 -1.23 -0.24
C VAL A 202 -11.09 0.20 -0.79
N LEU A 203 -10.87 0.34 -2.10
CA LEU A 203 -10.76 1.65 -2.75
C LEU A 203 -12.08 2.44 -2.65
N GLY A 204 -13.22 1.77 -2.85
CA GLY A 204 -14.54 2.38 -2.73
C GLY A 204 -14.85 2.89 -1.32
N ILE A 205 -14.56 2.10 -0.28
CA ILE A 205 -14.70 2.51 1.12
C ILE A 205 -13.78 3.70 1.43
N SER A 206 -12.53 3.65 0.95
CA SER A 206 -11.56 4.73 1.16
C SER A 206 -12.04 6.04 0.54
N VAL A 207 -12.50 5.99 -0.72
CA VAL A 207 -13.07 7.15 -1.41
C VAL A 207 -14.31 7.66 -0.67
N PHE A 208 -15.25 6.77 -0.31
CA PHE A 208 -16.45 7.14 0.44
C PHE A 208 -16.11 7.89 1.74
N PHE A 209 -15.14 7.37 2.51
CA PHE A 209 -14.73 8.00 3.77
C PHE A 209 -14.11 9.38 3.53
N THR A 210 -13.21 9.51 2.54
CA THR A 210 -12.62 10.83 2.20
C THR A 210 -13.66 11.85 1.75
N VAL A 211 -14.66 11.41 0.97
CA VAL A 211 -15.80 12.25 0.57
C VAL A 211 -16.62 12.67 1.79
N ALA A 212 -16.96 11.74 2.68
CA ALA A 212 -17.73 12.02 3.88
C ALA A 212 -17.02 13.04 4.80
N VAL A 213 -15.71 12.84 5.02
CA VAL A 213 -14.88 13.79 5.79
C VAL A 213 -14.81 15.13 5.10
N SER A 214 -14.59 15.17 3.78
CA SER A 214 -14.55 16.43 3.02
C SER A 214 -15.87 17.21 3.15
N VAL A 215 -17.01 16.54 3.00
CA VAL A 215 -18.34 17.16 3.13
C VAL A 215 -18.54 17.68 4.56
N LEU A 216 -18.14 16.91 5.57
CA LEU A 216 -18.25 17.32 6.98
C LEU A 216 -17.41 18.57 7.26
N LEU A 217 -16.15 18.62 6.81
CA LEU A 217 -15.27 19.76 7.04
C LEU A 217 -15.80 21.03 6.37
N LEU A 218 -16.28 20.92 5.12
CA LEU A 218 -16.90 22.03 4.40
C LEU A 218 -18.18 22.51 5.08
N ALA A 219 -19.06 21.60 5.50
CA ALA A 219 -20.31 21.93 6.20
C ALA A 219 -20.07 22.62 7.55
N ARG A 220 -18.92 22.38 8.19
CA ARG A 220 -18.50 23.01 9.45
C ARG A 220 -17.73 24.32 9.24
N GLY A 221 -17.52 24.76 8.00
CA GLY A 221 -16.76 26.00 7.70
C GLY A 221 -15.28 25.92 8.06
N ILE A 222 -14.72 24.71 8.20
CA ILE A 222 -13.29 24.53 8.55
C ILE A 222 -12.46 24.90 7.31
N ALA A 223 -11.52 25.84 7.45
CA ALA A 223 -10.73 26.38 6.33
C ALA A 223 -9.99 25.28 5.54
N ALA A 224 -9.48 24.25 6.23
CA ALA A 224 -8.83 23.10 5.62
C ALA A 224 -9.77 22.21 4.77
N GLY A 225 -11.09 22.40 4.85
CA GLY A 225 -12.09 21.60 4.13
C GLY A 225 -11.90 21.64 2.61
N TRP A 226 -11.50 22.79 2.05
CA TRP A 226 -11.22 22.92 0.62
C TRP A 226 -9.99 22.15 0.16
N ILE A 227 -8.96 22.06 1.00
CA ILE A 227 -7.75 21.26 0.72
C ILE A 227 -8.13 19.78 0.69
N VAL A 228 -8.87 19.31 1.69
CA VAL A 228 -9.34 17.92 1.76
C VAL A 228 -10.27 17.60 0.58
N ALA A 229 -11.13 18.53 0.16
CA ALA A 229 -11.97 18.38 -1.02
C ALA A 229 -11.15 18.23 -2.30
N GLY A 230 -10.14 19.09 -2.51
CA GLY A 230 -9.23 18.99 -3.65
C GLY A 230 -8.50 17.65 -3.70
N ILE A 231 -7.96 17.19 -2.56
CA ILE A 231 -7.33 15.86 -2.44
C ILE A 231 -8.33 14.75 -2.77
N THR A 232 -9.57 14.86 -2.27
CA THR A 232 -10.62 13.87 -2.50
C THR A 232 -10.98 13.78 -3.99
N VAL A 233 -11.10 14.90 -4.68
CA VAL A 233 -11.35 14.93 -6.14
C VAL A 233 -10.22 14.23 -6.90
N VAL A 234 -8.97 14.54 -6.56
CA VAL A 234 -7.80 13.88 -7.16
C VAL A 234 -7.83 12.37 -6.90
N LEU A 235 -8.13 11.96 -5.67
CA LEU A 235 -8.23 10.54 -5.30
C LEU A 235 -9.33 9.83 -6.11
N VAL A 236 -10.51 10.44 -6.25
CA VAL A 236 -11.62 9.90 -7.05
C VAL A 236 -11.18 9.69 -8.50
N ILE A 237 -10.50 10.68 -9.11
CA ILE A 237 -10.00 10.58 -10.49
C ILE A 237 -8.98 9.45 -10.63
N VAL A 238 -8.02 9.37 -9.70
CA VAL A 238 -6.98 8.32 -9.70
C VAL A 238 -7.60 6.92 -9.55
N VAL A 239 -8.57 6.76 -8.65
CA VAL A 239 -9.27 5.49 -8.47
C VAL A 239 -10.07 5.15 -9.74
N ALA A 240 -10.90 6.06 -10.23
CA ALA A 240 -11.74 5.83 -11.41
C ALA A 240 -10.91 5.44 -12.65
N THR A 241 -9.76 6.07 -12.84
CA THR A 241 -8.83 5.78 -13.95
C THR A 241 -8.02 4.49 -13.74
N GLY A 242 -7.86 4.03 -12.51
CA GLY A 242 -7.05 2.85 -12.16
C GLY A 242 -7.82 1.52 -12.01
N LEU A 243 -9.16 1.52 -12.16
CA LEU A 243 -9.98 0.33 -11.86
C LEU A 243 -10.02 -0.72 -12.99
N SER A 244 -9.93 -0.29 -14.24
CA SER A 244 -10.18 -1.16 -15.40
C SER A 244 -9.25 -0.83 -16.55
N PHE A 245 -8.60 -1.86 -17.10
CA PHE A 245 -7.64 -1.74 -18.19
C PHE A 245 -8.01 -2.67 -19.34
N ARG A 246 -7.87 -2.18 -20.56
CA ARG A 246 -7.95 -2.96 -21.80
C ARG A 246 -6.54 -3.31 -22.24
N VAL A 247 -6.29 -4.60 -22.36
CA VAL A 247 -5.03 -5.19 -22.84
C VAL A 247 -5.26 -5.66 -24.27
N ARG A 248 -4.37 -5.29 -25.18
CA ARG A 248 -4.40 -5.69 -26.59
C ARG A 248 -3.02 -6.17 -27.01
N ALA A 249 -2.94 -7.39 -27.52
CA ALA A 249 -1.77 -7.93 -28.20
C ALA A 249 -2.06 -8.02 -29.70
N SER A 250 -1.12 -7.57 -30.53
CA SER A 250 -1.26 -7.59 -31.99
C SER A 250 0.12 -7.56 -32.65
N THR A 251 0.14 -7.59 -33.99
CA THR A 251 1.38 -7.43 -34.78
C THR A 251 2.14 -6.13 -34.48
N ALA A 252 1.48 -5.09 -33.97
CA ALA A 252 2.14 -3.84 -33.57
C ALA A 252 2.84 -3.94 -32.19
N GLY A 253 2.58 -4.99 -31.41
CA GLY A 253 3.05 -5.16 -30.04
C GLY A 253 1.91 -5.17 -29.00
N LEU A 254 2.27 -4.88 -27.75
CA LEU A 254 1.35 -4.82 -26.61
C LEU A 254 0.87 -3.38 -26.37
N ARG A 255 -0.44 -3.21 -26.19
CA ARG A 255 -1.04 -1.97 -25.68
C ARG A 255 -1.87 -2.26 -24.44
N VAL A 256 -1.62 -1.51 -23.36
CA VAL A 256 -2.41 -1.53 -22.12
C VAL A 256 -2.92 -0.13 -21.87
N ARG A 257 -4.24 0.04 -21.79
CA ARG A 257 -4.85 1.36 -21.54
C ARG A 257 -5.97 1.27 -20.52
N SER A 258 -6.09 2.26 -19.66
CA SER A 258 -7.30 2.42 -18.84
C SER A 258 -8.53 2.56 -19.74
N VAL A 259 -9.66 2.03 -19.29
CA VAL A 259 -10.96 2.27 -19.94
C VAL A 259 -11.33 3.76 -19.92
N ALA A 260 -10.83 4.52 -18.94
CA ALA A 260 -10.97 5.97 -18.85
C ALA A 260 -10.00 6.76 -19.76
N GLY A 261 -9.18 6.07 -20.56
CA GLY A 261 -8.26 6.67 -21.54
C GLY A 261 -6.83 6.86 -21.05
N TRP A 262 -6.63 7.14 -19.76
CA TRP A 262 -5.33 7.24 -19.09
C TRP A 262 -5.38 6.54 -17.73
N PRO A 263 -4.30 5.88 -17.26
CA PRO A 263 -2.98 5.72 -17.89
C PRO A 263 -2.95 4.75 -19.07
N ARG A 264 -1.95 4.91 -19.95
CA ARG A 264 -1.69 4.05 -21.12
C ARG A 264 -0.21 3.69 -21.25
N LEU A 265 0.06 2.50 -21.75
CA LEU A 265 1.39 1.97 -22.05
C LEU A 265 1.35 1.21 -23.37
N GLU A 266 2.37 1.43 -24.20
CA GLU A 266 2.57 0.67 -25.43
C GLU A 266 4.00 0.13 -25.46
N ILE A 267 4.15 -1.13 -25.86
CA ILE A 267 5.44 -1.79 -26.11
C ILE A 267 5.39 -2.28 -27.54
N ALA A 268 6.25 -1.72 -28.40
CA ALA A 268 6.32 -2.09 -29.80
C ALA A 268 6.80 -3.54 -29.96
N ALA A 269 6.34 -4.23 -31.01
CA ALA A 269 6.78 -5.61 -31.28
C ALA A 269 8.31 -5.74 -31.40
N ALA A 270 8.97 -4.75 -32.02
CA ALA A 270 10.43 -4.69 -32.16
C ALA A 270 11.19 -4.59 -30.82
N ASP A 271 10.51 -4.15 -29.75
CA ASP A 271 11.11 -4.06 -28.41
C ASP A 271 10.91 -5.34 -27.60
N ILE A 272 10.22 -6.35 -28.12
CA ILE A 272 9.89 -7.59 -27.41
C ILE A 272 10.94 -8.64 -27.75
N ALA A 273 11.70 -9.08 -26.76
CA ALA A 273 12.63 -10.20 -26.89
C ALA A 273 11.93 -11.54 -26.65
N SER A 274 11.04 -11.62 -25.66
CA SER A 274 10.25 -12.82 -25.39
C SER A 274 8.95 -12.48 -24.64
N ALA A 275 7.92 -13.31 -24.84
CA ALA A 275 6.67 -13.25 -24.12
C ALA A 275 6.33 -14.61 -23.51
N ARG A 276 5.80 -14.64 -22.29
CA ARG A 276 5.37 -15.87 -21.61
C ARG A 276 4.20 -15.63 -20.66
N ALA A 277 3.44 -16.69 -20.38
CA ALA A 277 2.43 -16.68 -19.34
C ALA A 277 3.04 -17.06 -17.99
N VAL A 278 2.70 -16.31 -16.94
CA VAL A 278 3.17 -16.52 -15.57
C VAL A 278 1.99 -16.41 -14.59
N GLN A 279 2.19 -16.85 -13.36
CA GLN A 279 1.25 -16.59 -12.25
C GLN A 279 1.84 -15.52 -11.35
N VAL A 280 1.04 -14.51 -11.00
CA VAL A 280 1.49 -13.37 -10.20
C VAL A 280 0.54 -13.12 -9.04
N ASP A 281 1.12 -12.80 -7.88
CA ASP A 281 0.39 -12.23 -6.76
C ASP A 281 0.70 -10.72 -6.57
N PRO A 282 -0.32 -9.83 -6.61
CA PRO A 282 -0.15 -8.40 -6.49
C PRO A 282 0.57 -7.95 -5.23
N PHE A 283 0.26 -8.55 -4.08
CA PHE A 283 0.82 -8.11 -2.81
C PHE A 283 2.16 -8.76 -2.50
N ALA A 284 2.35 -10.01 -2.94
CA ALA A 284 3.59 -10.73 -2.75
C ALA A 284 4.75 -10.12 -3.58
N GLU A 285 4.48 -9.81 -4.85
CA GLU A 285 5.52 -9.42 -5.82
C GLU A 285 5.59 -7.90 -6.06
N PHE A 286 4.45 -7.21 -6.02
CA PHE A 286 4.32 -5.81 -6.47
C PHE A 286 3.80 -4.84 -5.40
N GLY A 287 3.45 -5.34 -4.22
CA GLY A 287 2.98 -4.55 -3.09
C GLY A 287 1.57 -3.97 -3.21
N GLY A 288 0.74 -4.53 -4.08
CA GLY A 288 -0.68 -4.20 -4.21
C GLY A 288 -1.11 -4.02 -5.67
N TRP A 289 -2.27 -3.38 -5.86
CA TRP A 289 -2.88 -3.24 -7.18
C TRP A 289 -2.46 -1.97 -7.93
N GLY A 290 -2.51 -2.02 -9.26
CA GLY A 290 -2.31 -0.89 -10.16
C GLY A 290 -1.04 -1.02 -11.00
N TYR A 291 -0.52 0.12 -11.46
CA TYR A 291 0.82 0.17 -12.08
C TYR A 291 1.89 0.15 -11.00
N ARG A 292 2.73 -0.88 -10.99
CA ARG A 292 3.68 -1.17 -9.91
C ARG A 292 5.08 -1.45 -10.44
N ILE A 293 6.05 -1.24 -9.55
CA ILE A 293 7.44 -1.65 -9.73
C ILE A 293 7.74 -2.66 -8.62
N GLY A 294 7.97 -3.91 -9.00
CA GLY A 294 8.37 -4.98 -8.11
C GLY A 294 9.80 -4.77 -7.60
N THR A 295 10.14 -5.44 -6.51
CA THR A 295 11.46 -5.31 -5.86
C THR A 295 12.58 -6.01 -6.62
N ASP A 296 12.22 -6.87 -7.55
CA ASP A 296 13.08 -7.50 -8.55
C ASP A 296 13.27 -6.60 -9.81
N GLY A 297 12.72 -5.39 -9.81
CA GLY A 297 12.80 -4.45 -10.92
C GLY A 297 11.75 -4.64 -12.02
N ARG A 298 10.92 -5.70 -11.95
CA ARG A 298 9.80 -5.89 -12.89
C ARG A 298 8.79 -4.76 -12.75
N ARG A 299 8.19 -4.33 -13.86
CA ARG A 299 7.15 -3.29 -13.86
C ARG A 299 5.87 -3.85 -14.42
N GLY A 300 4.71 -3.40 -13.97
CA GLY A 300 3.50 -3.99 -14.49
C GLY A 300 2.18 -3.39 -14.07
N PHE A 301 1.15 -3.66 -14.86
CA PHE A 301 -0.25 -3.48 -14.45
C PHE A 301 -0.72 -4.75 -13.76
N VAL A 302 -0.73 -4.72 -12.43
CA VAL A 302 -1.03 -5.88 -11.59
C VAL A 302 -2.34 -5.59 -10.88
N LEU A 303 -3.43 -6.16 -11.39
CA LEU A 303 -4.80 -5.77 -11.02
C LEU A 303 -5.47 -6.83 -10.15
N ARG A 304 -5.02 -8.09 -10.22
CA ARG A 304 -5.55 -9.21 -9.41
C ARG A 304 -4.53 -10.34 -9.34
N THR A 305 -4.70 -11.24 -8.37
CA THR A 305 -3.96 -12.51 -8.31
C THR A 305 -4.40 -13.42 -9.46
N GLY A 306 -3.43 -14.08 -10.10
CA GLY A 306 -3.68 -15.10 -11.11
C GLY A 306 -2.75 -14.98 -12.32
N GLU A 307 -3.27 -15.41 -13.46
CA GLU A 307 -2.54 -15.44 -14.72
C GLU A 307 -2.13 -14.03 -15.18
N ALA A 308 -0.91 -13.92 -15.68
CA ALA A 308 -0.33 -12.69 -16.17
C ALA A 308 0.56 -12.95 -17.40
N LEU A 309 0.60 -11.97 -18.29
CA LEU A 309 1.52 -11.92 -19.42
C LEU A 309 2.80 -11.20 -18.98
N GLU A 310 3.93 -11.89 -19.07
CA GLU A 310 5.26 -11.32 -18.85
C GLU A 310 6.00 -11.15 -20.18
N ILE A 311 6.52 -9.95 -20.39
CA ILE A 311 7.27 -9.53 -21.58
C ILE A 311 8.67 -9.16 -21.14
N THR A 312 9.66 -9.81 -21.72
CA THR A 312 11.06 -9.37 -21.62
C THR A 312 11.36 -8.50 -22.83
N ARG A 313 11.80 -7.27 -22.59
CA ARG A 313 12.21 -6.36 -23.65
C ARG A 313 13.63 -6.62 -24.11
N THR A 314 13.97 -6.14 -25.29
CA THR A 314 15.33 -6.23 -25.88
C THR A 314 16.41 -5.56 -25.03
N ASP A 315 16.05 -4.57 -24.22
CA ASP A 315 16.94 -3.90 -23.26
C ASP A 315 17.04 -4.61 -21.88
N GLY A 316 16.44 -5.80 -21.75
CA GLY A 316 16.43 -6.59 -20.52
C GLY A 316 15.38 -6.18 -19.50
N ARG A 317 14.61 -5.11 -19.73
CA ARG A 317 13.52 -4.72 -18.82
C ARG A 317 12.35 -5.70 -18.95
N VAL A 318 11.76 -6.07 -17.82
CA VAL A 318 10.64 -7.00 -17.76
C VAL A 318 9.35 -6.28 -17.40
N PHE A 319 8.32 -6.51 -18.20
CA PHE A 319 7.00 -5.94 -18.04
C PHE A 319 5.93 -7.02 -17.81
N VAL A 320 5.04 -6.82 -16.84
CA VAL A 320 4.01 -7.78 -16.44
C VAL A 320 2.61 -7.14 -16.54
N VAL A 321 1.64 -7.87 -17.08
CA VAL A 321 0.22 -7.46 -17.03
C VAL A 321 -0.66 -8.63 -16.64
N THR A 322 -1.38 -8.51 -15.52
CA THR A 322 -2.34 -9.56 -15.10
C THR A 322 -3.50 -9.58 -16.07
N VAL A 323 -3.80 -10.74 -16.67
CA VAL A 323 -4.87 -10.91 -17.64
C VAL A 323 -5.20 -12.41 -17.80
N ASP A 324 -6.46 -12.73 -18.02
CA ASP A 324 -6.86 -14.12 -18.30
C ASP A 324 -6.41 -14.50 -19.70
N ASP A 325 -6.11 -15.77 -19.97
CA ASP A 325 -5.69 -16.23 -21.30
C ASP A 325 -4.39 -15.54 -21.77
N ALA A 326 -3.44 -15.41 -20.83
CA ALA A 326 -2.14 -14.81 -21.08
C ALA A 326 -1.28 -15.69 -21.99
N SER A 327 -1.50 -17.01 -22.00
CA SER A 327 -0.82 -17.94 -22.92
C SER A 327 -1.09 -17.60 -24.38
N THR A 328 -2.35 -17.41 -24.76
CA THR A 328 -2.73 -16.98 -26.12
C THR A 328 -2.17 -15.61 -26.45
N ALA A 329 -2.25 -14.66 -25.50
CA ALA A 329 -1.65 -13.34 -25.69
C ALA A 329 -0.13 -13.40 -25.93
N ALA A 330 0.58 -14.26 -25.19
CA ALA A 330 2.01 -14.47 -25.32
C ALA A 330 2.36 -15.07 -26.70
N SER A 331 1.61 -16.06 -27.17
CA SER A 331 1.81 -16.62 -28.51
C SER A 331 1.56 -15.60 -29.62
N VAL A 332 0.58 -14.69 -29.47
CA VAL A 332 0.34 -13.61 -30.47
C VAL A 332 1.54 -12.66 -30.53
N LEU A 333 2.10 -12.31 -29.37
CA LEU A 333 3.28 -11.44 -29.30
C LEU A 333 4.55 -12.14 -29.76
N ALA A 334 4.70 -13.44 -29.53
CA ALA A 334 5.82 -14.23 -30.04
C ALA A 334 5.82 -14.23 -31.58
N SER A 335 4.68 -14.40 -32.23
CA SER A 335 4.57 -14.25 -33.70
C SER A 335 4.82 -12.84 -34.20
N ALA A 336 4.52 -11.81 -33.39
CA ALA A 336 4.79 -10.42 -33.74
C ALA A 336 6.27 -10.06 -33.61
N ALA A 337 6.97 -10.65 -32.64
CA ALA A 337 8.40 -10.42 -32.40
C ALA A 337 9.31 -11.16 -33.39
N SER A 338 8.83 -12.23 -34.02
CA SER A 338 9.58 -13.03 -34.99
C SER A 338 9.52 -12.54 -36.44
N ARG A 339 8.79 -11.45 -36.71
CA ARG A 339 8.65 -10.83 -38.04
C ARG A 339 9.46 -9.54 -38.11
#